data_AF-A0A2M7V771-F1
#
_entry.id   AF-A0A2M7V771-F1
#
_cell.length_a   1.000
_cell.length_b   1.000
_cell.length_c   1.000
_cell.angle_alpha   90.00
_cell.angle_beta   90.00
_cell.angle_gamma   90.00
#
_symmetry.space_group_name_H-M   'P 1'
#
loop_
_entity.id
_entity.type
_entity.pdbx_description
1 polymer ?
#
loop_
_entity_poly.entity_id
_entity_poly.type
_entity_poly.pdbx_seq_one_letter_code
_entity_poly.pdbx_strand_id
1 'polypeptide(L)'
;MKHRFFNTSLIAGISSFLAFPVYAQGSLKDAGKNLGITAQRAGTTEANVSTVVGTVINAALTLVGLIFLILMVYAGYLWMTARGESEPVDKAKKIIAGSLIGLVVVLSAYAITIFVTQGFTQ
;
A
#
# COMPACT_ATOMS: atom_id res chain seq x y z
N MET A 1 -14.28 -22.26 30.29
CA MET A 1 -14.60 -20.99 29.57
C MET A 1 -13.65 -19.84 29.96
N LYS A 2 -12.30 -20.00 29.85
CA LYS A 2 -11.35 -18.98 30.35
C LYS A 2 -10.37 -18.38 29.31
N HIS A 3 -10.29 -18.90 28.08
CA HIS A 3 -9.33 -18.40 27.07
C HIS A 3 -9.91 -17.46 25.99
N ARG A 4 -11.24 -17.39 25.81
CA ARG A 4 -11.87 -16.51 24.80
C ARG A 4 -12.00 -15.04 25.24
N PHE A 5 -11.89 -14.78 26.55
CA PHE A 5 -12.04 -13.46 27.16
C PHE A 5 -10.73 -12.65 27.19
N PHE A 6 -9.58 -13.33 27.16
CA PHE A 6 -8.26 -12.67 27.16
C PHE A 6 -7.91 -12.08 25.78
N ASN A 7 -8.32 -12.75 24.69
CA ASN A 7 -8.04 -12.30 23.33
C ASN A 7 -8.87 -11.07 22.92
N THR A 8 -10.03 -10.85 23.53
CA THR A 8 -10.89 -9.68 23.26
C THR A 8 -10.43 -8.42 23.98
N SER A 9 -9.79 -8.54 25.15
CA SER A 9 -9.22 -7.39 25.86
C SER A 9 -7.96 -6.83 25.21
N LEU A 10 -7.19 -7.67 24.50
CA LEU A 10 -5.99 -7.25 23.77
C LEU A 10 -6.34 -6.43 22.51
N ILE A 11 -7.47 -6.75 21.87
CA ILE A 11 -7.96 -6.05 20.67
C ILE A 11 -8.55 -4.67 21.04
N ALA A 12 -9.23 -4.56 22.18
CA ALA A 12 -9.78 -3.29 22.66
C ALA A 12 -8.70 -2.25 23.08
N GLY A 13 -7.54 -2.71 23.55
CA GLY A 13 -6.40 -1.84 23.87
C GLY A 13 -5.75 -1.21 22.64
N ILE A 14 -5.70 -1.93 21.52
CA ILE A 14 -5.16 -1.42 20.25
C ILE A 14 -6.13 -0.42 19.60
N SER A 15 -7.44 -0.57 19.80
CA SER A 15 -8.46 0.34 19.28
C SER A 15 -8.49 1.71 19.99
N SER A 16 -8.11 1.80 21.28
CA SER A 16 -8.02 3.10 21.96
C SER A 16 -6.81 3.93 21.56
N PHE A 17 -5.80 3.33 20.91
CA PHE A 17 -4.69 4.08 20.32
C PHE A 17 -5.08 4.81 19.01
N LEU A 18 -6.29 4.56 18.49
CA LEU A 18 -6.83 5.19 17.27
C LEU A 18 -7.86 6.29 17.54
N ALA A 19 -8.17 6.58 18.82
CA ALA A 19 -9.30 7.44 19.19
C ALA A 19 -8.96 8.57 20.19
N PHE A 20 -7.70 8.99 20.28
CA PHE A 20 -7.40 10.30 20.85
C PHE A 20 -7.58 11.35 19.75
N PRO A 21 -8.40 12.40 19.94
CA PRO A 21 -8.29 13.57 19.09
C PRO A 21 -6.88 14.13 19.32
N VAL A 22 -5.98 13.92 18.37
CA VAL A 22 -4.70 14.60 18.38
C VAL A 22 -5.04 16.09 18.26
N TYR A 23 -4.84 16.84 19.34
CA TYR A 23 -4.89 18.29 19.29
C TYR A 23 -3.66 18.73 18.48
N ALA A 24 -3.75 18.67 17.16
CA ALA A 24 -2.80 19.24 16.22
C ALA A 24 -2.95 20.76 16.26
N GLN A 25 -2.62 21.38 17.39
CA GLN A 25 -2.53 22.83 17.52
C GLN A 25 -1.15 23.26 17.00
N GLY A 26 -1.04 23.23 15.68
CA GLY A 26 0.09 23.73 14.91
C GLY A 26 -0.36 23.83 13.46
N SER A 27 -0.60 25.04 12.99
CA SER A 27 -1.03 25.29 11.62
C SER A 27 -0.05 24.65 10.64
N LEU A 28 -0.54 24.05 9.55
CA LEU A 28 0.26 23.43 8.48
C LEU A 28 1.36 24.37 7.96
N LYS A 29 1.14 25.68 8.09
CA LYS A 29 2.09 26.74 7.74
C LYS A 29 3.35 26.76 8.63
N ASP A 30 3.23 26.40 9.91
CA ASP A 30 4.36 26.33 10.85
C ASP A 30 5.10 24.99 10.73
N ALA A 31 4.40 23.92 10.36
CA ALA A 31 5.01 22.63 10.03
C ALA A 31 5.89 22.73 8.78
N GLY A 32 5.42 23.39 7.71
CA GLY A 32 6.22 23.63 6.50
C GLY A 32 7.48 24.48 6.76
N LYS A 33 7.39 25.46 7.67
CA LYS A 33 8.56 26.28 8.05
C LYS A 33 9.61 25.47 8.81
N ASN A 34 9.19 24.62 9.75
CA ASN A 34 10.10 23.77 10.52
C ASN A 34 10.68 22.62 9.68
N LEU A 35 9.90 22.10 8.73
CA LEU A 35 10.35 21.11 7.77
C LEU A 35 11.37 21.72 6.81
N GLY A 36 11.16 22.93 6.30
CA GLY A 36 12.15 23.67 5.51
C GLY A 36 13.48 23.92 6.25
N ILE A 37 13.43 24.27 7.54
CA ILE A 37 14.64 24.43 8.37
C ILE A 37 15.35 23.09 8.62
N THR A 38 14.61 22.00 8.76
CA THR A 38 15.17 20.65 8.98
C THR A 38 15.75 20.07 7.69
N ALA A 39 15.06 20.26 6.57
CA ALA A 39 15.46 19.91 5.21
C ALA A 39 16.73 20.65 4.78
N GLN A 40 16.81 21.95 5.09
CA GLN A 40 18.00 22.78 4.83
C GLN A 40 19.19 22.38 5.71
N ARG A 41 18.96 21.94 6.96
CA ARG A 41 20.00 21.38 7.83
C ARG A 41 20.43 19.95 7.43
N ALA A 42 19.55 19.19 6.81
CA ALA A 42 19.81 17.85 6.29
C ALA A 42 20.40 17.83 4.87
N GLY A 43 20.54 19.00 4.22
CA GLY A 43 21.07 19.11 2.85
C GLY A 43 20.12 18.61 1.77
N THR A 44 18.83 18.42 2.09
CA THR A 44 17.83 17.89 1.17
C THR A 44 16.73 18.92 0.95
N THR A 45 16.67 19.56 -0.21
CA THR A 45 15.46 20.32 -0.59
C THR A 45 14.30 19.32 -0.72
N GLU A 46 13.15 19.54 -0.07
CA GLU A 46 11.99 18.62 -0.07
C GLU A 46 11.59 18.13 -1.47
N ALA A 47 11.77 18.98 -2.49
CA ALA A 47 11.54 18.65 -3.89
C ALA A 47 12.38 17.46 -4.38
N ASN A 48 13.60 17.27 -3.88
CA ASN A 48 14.49 16.19 -4.33
C ASN A 48 14.06 14.82 -3.78
N VAL A 49 13.68 14.75 -2.50
CA VAL A 49 13.30 13.47 -1.88
C VAL A 49 11.98 12.96 -2.48
N SER A 50 11.00 13.84 -2.64
CA SER A 50 9.71 13.47 -3.25
C SER A 50 9.86 13.03 -4.71
N THR A 51 10.72 13.72 -5.48
CA THR A 51 10.98 13.37 -6.90
C THR A 51 11.74 12.06 -7.05
N VAL A 52 12.76 11.82 -6.22
CA VAL A 52 13.54 10.56 -6.24
C VAL A 52 12.65 9.39 -5.82
N VAL A 53 11.87 9.55 -4.75
CA VAL A 53 10.93 8.51 -4.27
C VAL A 53 9.86 8.22 -5.31
N GLY A 54 9.27 9.26 -5.92
CA GLY A 54 8.29 9.11 -7.00
C GLY A 54 8.83 8.32 -8.20
N THR A 55 10.08 8.58 -8.59
CA THR A 55 10.75 7.88 -9.70
C THR A 55 11.01 6.41 -9.39
N VAL A 56 11.50 6.12 -8.18
CA VAL A 56 11.74 4.73 -7.71
C VAL A 56 10.44 3.94 -7.61
N ILE A 57 9.38 4.55 -7.07
CA ILE A 57 8.06 3.92 -6.99
C ILE A 57 7.51 3.63 -8.38
N ASN A 58 7.65 4.56 -9.34
CA ASN A 58 7.17 4.33 -10.71
C ASN A 58 7.94 3.19 -11.41
N ALA A 59 9.25 3.12 -11.22
CA ALA A 59 10.08 2.02 -11.72
C ALA A 59 9.71 0.67 -11.08
N ALA A 60 9.44 0.65 -9.77
CA ALA A 60 8.98 -0.55 -9.08
C ALA A 60 7.58 -0.98 -9.54
N LEU A 61 6.64 -0.03 -9.66
CA LEU A 61 5.26 -0.29 -10.10
C LEU A 61 5.21 -0.88 -11.51
N THR A 62 6.03 -0.38 -12.43
CA THR A 62 6.09 -0.90 -13.81
C THR A 62 6.64 -2.32 -13.88
N LEU A 63 7.71 -2.63 -13.13
CA LEU A 63 8.23 -3.99 -13.02
C LEU A 63 7.21 -4.95 -12.38
N VAL A 64 6.57 -4.52 -11.30
CA VAL A 64 5.54 -5.30 -10.61
C VAL A 64 4.36 -5.57 -11.56
N GLY A 65 3.83 -4.55 -12.22
CA GLY A 65 2.73 -4.69 -13.18
C GLY A 65 3.06 -5.69 -14.30
N LEU A 66 4.28 -5.69 -14.82
CA LEU A 66 4.74 -6.66 -15.82
C LEU A 66 4.75 -8.10 -15.29
N ILE A 67 5.21 -8.31 -14.05
CA ILE A 67 5.21 -9.63 -13.41
C ILE A 67 3.77 -10.13 -13.23
N PHE A 68 2.85 -9.26 -12.79
CA PHE A 68 1.43 -9.61 -12.68
C PHE A 68 0.82 -10.02 -14.02
N LEU A 69 1.16 -9.33 -15.11
CA LEU A 69 0.72 -9.70 -16.46
C LEU A 69 1.20 -11.11 -16.85
N ILE A 70 2.48 -11.42 -16.63
CA ILE A 70 3.07 -12.73 -16.94
C ILE A 70 2.38 -13.84 -16.12
N LEU A 71 2.16 -13.60 -14.83
CA LEU A 71 1.46 -14.54 -13.96
C LEU A 71 0.02 -14.77 -14.40
N MET A 72 -0.67 -13.73 -14.87
CA MET A 72 -2.03 -13.85 -15.39
C MET A 72 -2.07 -14.71 -16.66
N VAL A 73 -1.14 -14.50 -17.59
CA VAL A 73 -1.02 -15.33 -18.81
C VAL A 73 -0.70 -16.78 -18.45
N TYR A 74 0.24 -17.02 -17.53
CA TYR A 74 0.58 -18.36 -17.07
C TYR A 74 -0.61 -19.07 -16.41
N ALA A 75 -1.36 -18.37 -15.56
CA ALA A 75 -2.56 -18.91 -14.93
C ALA A 75 -3.67 -19.20 -15.95
N GLY A 76 -3.85 -18.34 -16.94
CA GLY A 76 -4.78 -18.55 -18.05
C GLY A 76 -4.42 -19.80 -18.87
N TYR A 77 -3.13 -19.96 -19.20
CA TYR A 77 -2.64 -21.16 -19.87
C TYR A 77 -2.85 -22.43 -19.04
N LEU A 78 -2.56 -22.38 -17.74
CA LEU A 78 -2.81 -23.49 -16.82
C LEU A 78 -4.30 -23.86 -16.75
N TRP A 79 -5.18 -22.86 -16.77
CA TRP A 79 -6.63 -23.08 -16.76
C TRP A 79 -7.13 -23.70 -18.08
N MET A 80 -6.62 -23.24 -19.22
CA MET A 80 -6.99 -23.76 -20.55
C MET A 80 -6.46 -25.19 -20.79
N THR A 81 -5.28 -25.51 -20.25
CA THR A 81 -4.67 -26.84 -20.38
C THR A 81 -5.19 -27.87 -19.39
N ALA A 82 -6.05 -27.47 -18.46
CA ALA A 82 -6.53 -28.31 -17.37
C ALA A 82 -7.37 -29.53 -17.82
N ARG A 83 -7.82 -29.63 -19.08
CA ARG A 83 -8.54 -30.80 -19.66
C ARG A 83 -9.72 -31.35 -18.82
N GLY A 84 -10.26 -30.58 -17.87
CA GLY A 84 -11.33 -31.00 -16.95
C GLY A 84 -10.88 -31.61 -15.62
N GLU A 85 -9.56 -31.72 -15.39
CA GLU A 85 -8.97 -32.12 -14.11
C GLU A 85 -9.09 -30.98 -13.08
N SER A 86 -9.56 -31.28 -11.86
CA SER A 86 -9.89 -30.25 -10.86
C SER A 86 -8.66 -29.56 -10.26
N GLU A 87 -7.54 -30.29 -10.14
CA GLU A 87 -6.31 -29.78 -9.54
C GLU A 87 -5.71 -28.56 -10.30
N PRO A 88 -5.44 -28.64 -11.62
CA PRO A 88 -4.94 -27.49 -12.37
C PRO A 88 -5.93 -26.32 -12.46
N VAL A 89 -7.24 -26.60 -12.45
CA VAL A 89 -8.28 -25.56 -12.42
C VAL A 89 -8.22 -24.76 -11.12
N ASP A 90 -8.18 -25.45 -9.97
CA ASP A 90 -8.13 -24.77 -8.67
C ASP A 90 -6.81 -24.02 -8.46
N LYS A 91 -5.71 -24.57 -8.96
CA LYS A 91 -4.42 -23.88 -8.94
C LYS A 91 -4.45 -22.61 -9.78
N ALA A 92 -5.00 -22.66 -11.00
CA ALA A 92 -5.13 -21.48 -11.84
C ALA A 92 -6.03 -20.41 -11.20
N LYS A 93 -7.17 -20.81 -10.62
CA LYS A 93 -8.08 -19.88 -9.91
C LYS A 93 -7.39 -19.19 -8.73
N LYS A 94 -6.59 -19.92 -7.94
CA LYS A 94 -5.82 -19.34 -6.83
C LYS A 94 -4.81 -18.31 -7.31
N ILE A 95 -4.10 -18.60 -8.42
CA ILE A 95 -3.15 -17.65 -9.00
C ILE A 95 -3.88 -16.41 -9.51
N ILE A 96 -4.98 -16.57 -10.26
CA ILE A 96 -5.77 -15.44 -10.76
C ILE A 96 -6.30 -14.58 -9.61
N ALA A 97 -6.88 -15.18 -8.58
CA ALA A 97 -7.41 -14.46 -7.42
C ALA A 97 -6.30 -13.72 -6.66
N GLY A 98 -5.15 -14.36 -6.43
CA GLY A 98 -3.99 -13.73 -5.80
C GLY A 98 -3.43 -12.57 -6.64
N SER A 99 -3.35 -12.75 -7.96
CA SER A 99 -2.92 -11.71 -8.89
C SER A 99 -3.88 -10.51 -8.90
N LEU A 100 -5.20 -10.75 -8.84
CA LEU A 100 -6.19 -9.68 -8.82
C LEU A 100 -6.11 -8.86 -7.53
N ILE A 101 -6.00 -9.53 -6.38
CA ILE A 101 -5.89 -8.87 -5.06
C ILE A 101 -4.62 -8.03 -5.00
N GLY A 102 -3.48 -8.58 -5.45
CA GLY A 102 -2.23 -7.84 -5.48
C GLY A 102 -2.30 -6.58 -6.36
N LEU A 103 -2.96 -6.67 -7.53
CA LEU A 103 -3.18 -5.51 -8.39
C LEU A 103 -4.03 -4.43 -7.71
N VAL A 104 -5.12 -4.84 -7.05
CA VAL A 104 -6.00 -3.91 -6.31
C VAL A 104 -5.24 -3.21 -5.18
N VAL A 105 -4.41 -3.93 -4.43
CA VAL A 105 -3.59 -3.35 -3.35
C VAL A 105 -2.62 -2.31 -3.88
N VAL A 106 -1.94 -2.61 -4.99
CA VAL A 106 -0.98 -1.69 -5.62
C VAL A 106 -1.67 -0.41 -6.12
N LEU A 107 -2.80 -0.56 -6.81
CA LEU A 107 -3.61 0.57 -7.29
C LEU A 107 -4.14 1.41 -6.12
N SER A 108 -4.58 0.76 -5.04
CA SER A 108 -5.07 1.43 -3.83
C SER A 108 -3.95 2.21 -3.14
N ALA A 109 -2.75 1.64 -3.01
CA ALA A 109 -1.60 2.32 -2.43
C ALA A 109 -1.20 3.56 -3.24
N TYR A 110 -1.24 3.48 -4.57
CA TYR A 110 -0.97 4.62 -5.44
C TYR A 110 -2.03 5.71 -5.32
N ALA A 111 -3.31 5.32 -5.30
CA ALA A 111 -4.42 6.26 -5.10
C ALA A 111 -4.33 7.00 -3.76
N ILE A 112 -3.99 6.28 -2.68
CA ILE A 112 -3.77 6.89 -1.36
C ILE A 112 -2.60 7.87 -1.41
N THR A 113 -1.49 7.50 -2.07
CA THR A 113 -0.31 8.38 -2.18
C THR A 113 -0.64 9.71 -2.86
N ILE A 114 -1.43 9.66 -3.95
CA ILE A 114 -1.90 10.87 -4.64
C ILE A 114 -2.85 11.67 -3.75
N PHE A 115 -3.82 11.01 -3.11
CA PHE A 115 -4.79 11.66 -2.24
C PHE A 115 -4.11 12.42 -1.10
N VAL A 116 -3.10 11.80 -0.48
CA VAL A 116 -2.27 12.39 0.56
C VAL A 116 -1.45 13.56 0.00
N THR A 117 -0.75 13.38 -1.13
CA THR A 117 0.12 14.42 -1.71
C THR A 117 -0.67 15.64 -2.20
N GLN A 118 -1.80 15.43 -2.88
CA GLN A 118 -2.67 16.50 -3.37
C GLN A 118 -3.46 17.16 -2.23
N GLY A 119 -3.88 16.38 -1.22
CA GLY A 119 -4.55 16.90 -0.03
C GLY A 119 -3.67 17.79 0.83
N PHE A 120 -2.35 17.62 0.79
CA PHE A 120 -1.37 18.48 1.49
C PHE A 120 -0.88 19.67 0.65
N THR A 121 -1.25 19.79 -0.63
CA THR A 121 -0.86 20.90 -1.52
C THR A 121 -1.91 22.03 -1.55
N GLN A 122 -2.67 22.21 -0.47
CA GLN A 122 -3.58 23.34 -0.24
C GLN A 122 -3.21 24.08 1.04
#